data_AF-A0A964T4I2-F1
#
_entry.id   AF-A0A964T4I2-F1
#
_cell.length_a   1.000
_cell.length_b   1.000
_cell.length_c   1.000
_cell.angle_alpha   90.00
_cell.angle_beta   90.00
_cell.angle_gamma   90.00
#
_symmetry.space_group_name_H-M   'P 1'
#
loop_
_entity.id
_entity.type
_entity.pdbx_description
1 polymer ?
#
loop_
_entity_poly.entity_id
_entity_poly.type
_entity_poly.pdbx_seq_one_letter_code
_entity_poly.pdbx_strand_id
1 'polypeptide(L)'
;MFLKTIGLKNFRSFDAGEIELQKDLTVFVGENNGGKSNAIDAIRLVTQPLGGRREIYCEPTDVRFQSPTKGFELEAAFSDLSVGQQGRLISATTDSSLSEARFGIRYNGAFGDRPSCGRESLATCRNRGAMTWSGTSICSLFATRSAHWRRAIRRGSWPC
;
A
#
# COMPACT_ATOMS: atom_id res chain seq x y z
N MET A 1 -16.91 -3.43 7.94
CA MET A 1 -15.54 -3.33 7.40
C MET A 1 -15.55 -2.41 6.20
N PHE A 2 -14.67 -1.41 6.18
CA PHE A 2 -14.44 -0.54 5.02
C PHE A 2 -12.93 -0.34 4.82
N LEU A 3 -12.52 0.02 3.61
CA LEU A 3 -11.14 0.36 3.29
C LEU A 3 -10.88 1.80 3.79
N LYS A 4 -9.97 1.97 4.75
CA LYS A 4 -9.64 3.24 5.39
C LYS A 4 -8.52 3.96 4.66
N THR A 5 -7.47 3.22 4.30
CA THR A 5 -6.34 3.76 3.54
C THR A 5 -5.84 2.79 2.51
N ILE A 6 -5.37 3.33 1.38
CA ILE A 6 -4.57 2.61 0.40
C ILE A 6 -3.25 3.33 0.16
N GLY A 7 -2.15 2.62 0.43
CA GLY A 7 -0.78 3.02 0.11
C GLY A 7 -0.38 2.48 -1.25
N LEU A 8 0.18 3.35 -2.09
CA LEU A 8 0.62 3.07 -3.45
C LEU A 8 2.08 3.46 -3.57
N LYS A 9 2.93 2.53 -4.01
CA LYS A 9 4.33 2.84 -4.35
C LYS A 9 4.71 2.22 -5.67
N ASN A 10 5.29 3.04 -6.53
CA ASN A 10 5.80 2.67 -7.84
C ASN A 10 4.77 2.01 -8.77
N PHE A 11 3.50 2.40 -8.62
CA PHE A 11 2.36 1.79 -9.33
C PHE A 11 1.82 2.74 -10.39
N ARG A 12 1.97 2.37 -11.67
CA ARG A 12 1.54 3.14 -12.85
C ARG A 12 1.91 4.63 -12.76
N SER A 13 0.93 5.51 -12.59
CA SER A 13 1.13 6.97 -12.49
C SER A 13 1.61 7.44 -11.10
N PHE A 14 1.59 6.58 -10.08
CA PHE A 14 1.93 6.92 -8.70
C PHE A 14 3.39 6.59 -8.39
N ASP A 15 4.13 7.57 -7.85
CA ASP A 15 5.50 7.38 -7.37
C ASP A 15 5.47 6.82 -5.94
N ALA A 16 4.93 7.61 -5.01
CA ALA A 16 4.53 7.17 -3.69
C ALA A 16 3.35 8.02 -3.21
N GLY A 17 2.36 7.41 -2.57
CA GLY A 17 1.23 8.12 -2.01
C GLY A 17 0.35 7.24 -1.12
N GLU A 18 -0.43 7.88 -0.27
CA GLU A 18 -1.47 7.24 0.54
C GLU A 18 -2.78 8.00 0.31
N ILE A 19 -3.84 7.24 0.09
CA ILE A 19 -5.18 7.79 -0.13
C ILE A 19 -6.05 7.34 1.04
N GLU A 20 -6.55 8.31 1.80
CA GLU A 20 -7.57 8.10 2.83
C GLU A 20 -8.95 8.01 2.19
N LEU A 21 -9.70 6.99 2.57
CA LEU A 21 -11.03 6.68 2.09
C LEU A 21 -12.02 6.77 3.24
N GLN A 22 -13.15 7.41 2.96
CA GLN A 22 -14.26 7.53 3.89
C GLN A 22 -15.12 6.27 3.87
N LYS A 23 -15.75 5.98 5.02
CA LYS A 23 -16.61 4.80 5.22
C LYS A 23 -17.79 4.74 4.26
N ASP A 24 -18.39 5.89 3.97
CA ASP A 24 -19.65 5.95 3.21
C ASP A 24 -19.42 6.26 1.72
N LEU A 25 -18.77 7.39 1.42
CA LEU A 25 -18.54 7.82 0.04
C LEU A 25 -17.22 8.58 -0.08
N THR A 26 -16.39 8.15 -1.03
CA THR A 26 -15.21 8.91 -1.47
C THR A 26 -15.31 9.18 -2.96
N VAL A 27 -15.19 10.44 -3.37
CA VAL A 27 -15.29 10.86 -4.77
C VAL A 27 -13.91 11.26 -5.28
N PHE A 28 -13.43 10.58 -6.32
CA PHE A 28 -12.19 10.95 -7.00
C PHE A 28 -12.47 12.00 -8.08
N VAL A 29 -11.98 13.22 -7.88
CA VAL A 29 -12.12 14.34 -8.82
C VAL A 29 -10.74 14.82 -9.27
N GLY A 30 -10.61 15.17 -10.54
CA GLY A 30 -9.35 15.64 -11.13
C GLY A 30 -9.39 15.56 -12.65
N GLU A 31 -8.30 15.94 -13.30
CA GLU A 31 -8.16 15.89 -14.76
C GLU A 31 -8.21 14.46 -15.31
N ASN A 32 -8.61 14.32 -16.58
CA ASN A 32 -8.50 13.05 -17.28
C ASN A 32 -7.02 12.62 -17.31
N ASN A 33 -6.79 11.32 -17.13
CA ASN A 33 -5.44 10.75 -16.98
C ASN A 33 -4.67 11.15 -15.71
N GLY A 34 -5.28 11.89 -14.78
CA GLY A 34 -4.67 12.24 -13.48
C GLY A 34 -4.51 11.07 -12.50
N GLY A 35 -4.53 9.81 -12.96
CA GLY A 35 -4.33 8.63 -12.11
C GLY A 35 -5.56 8.14 -11.33
N LYS A 36 -6.74 8.73 -11.53
CA LYS A 36 -7.99 8.33 -10.83
C LYS A 36 -8.34 6.86 -11.07
N SER A 37 -8.36 6.44 -12.34
CA SER A 37 -8.64 5.03 -12.70
C SER A 37 -7.55 4.09 -12.18
N ASN A 38 -6.29 4.54 -12.15
CA ASN A 38 -5.18 3.76 -11.58
C ASN A 38 -5.36 3.53 -10.07
N ALA A 39 -5.84 4.54 -9.32
CA ALA A 39 -6.13 4.36 -7.89
C ALA A 39 -7.23 3.30 -7.67
N ILE A 40 -8.27 3.30 -8.50
CA ILE A 40 -9.33 2.29 -8.45
C ILE A 40 -8.79 0.91 -8.82
N ASP A 41 -7.96 0.80 -9.85
CA ASP A 41 -7.35 -0.48 -10.25
C ASP A 41 -6.42 -1.05 -9.17
N ALA A 42 -5.69 -0.21 -8.45
CA ALA A 42 -4.90 -0.64 -7.29
C ALA A 42 -5.79 -1.23 -6.18
N ILE A 43 -6.94 -0.60 -5.89
CA ILE A 43 -7.93 -1.13 -4.94
C ILE A 43 -8.43 -2.50 -5.42
N ARG A 44 -8.70 -2.67 -6.71
CA ARG A 44 -9.16 -3.94 -7.28
C ARG A 44 -8.12 -5.04 -7.20
N LEU A 45 -6.83 -4.71 -7.31
CA LEU A 45 -5.72 -5.67 -7.18
C LEU A 45 -5.56 -6.17 -5.74
N VAL A 46 -5.61 -5.26 -4.76
CA VAL A 46 -5.38 -5.59 -3.35
C VAL A 46 -6.59 -6.24 -2.67
N THR A 47 -7.81 -5.95 -3.14
CA THR A 47 -9.04 -6.51 -2.57
C THR A 47 -9.35 -7.90 -3.13
N GLN A 48 -10.11 -8.69 -2.34
CA GLN A 48 -10.60 -9.97 -2.81
C GLN A 48 -11.91 -9.77 -3.60
N PRO A 49 -12.05 -10.40 -4.78
CA PRO A 49 -13.27 -10.33 -5.57
C PRO A 49 -14.41 -11.06 -4.87
N LEU A 50 -15.63 -10.52 -4.97
CA LEU A 50 -16.83 -11.09 -4.34
C LEU A 50 -17.15 -12.51 -4.84
N GLY A 51 -16.85 -12.80 -6.10
CA GLY A 51 -17.06 -14.12 -6.72
C GLY A 51 -15.96 -15.15 -6.43
N GLY A 52 -14.98 -14.83 -5.58
CA GLY A 52 -13.87 -15.72 -5.21
C GLY A 52 -12.83 -15.98 -6.30
N ARG A 53 -13.16 -15.73 -7.58
CA ARG A 53 -12.23 -15.83 -8.71
C ARG A 53 -11.61 -14.47 -9.01
N ARG A 54 -10.29 -14.40 -9.04
CA ARG A 54 -9.55 -13.20 -9.48
C ARG A 54 -9.56 -13.10 -11.01
N GLU A 55 -10.04 -11.96 -11.48
CA GLU A 55 -10.04 -11.59 -12.91
C GLU A 55 -8.86 -10.70 -13.29
N ILE A 56 -8.24 -10.05 -12.30
CA ILE A 56 -7.13 -9.10 -12.49
C ILE A 56 -5.91 -9.61 -11.73
N TYR A 57 -4.76 -9.55 -12.38
CA TYR A 57 -3.47 -9.98 -11.87
C TYR A 57 -2.46 -8.85 -11.96
N CYS A 58 -1.39 -8.94 -11.18
CA CYS A 58 -0.28 -8.00 -11.27
C CYS A 58 0.46 -8.24 -12.58
N GLU A 59 0.57 -7.20 -13.40
CA GLU A 59 1.30 -7.26 -14.66
C GLU A 59 2.57 -6.40 -14.61
N PRO A 60 3.59 -6.71 -15.44
CA PRO A 60 4.76 -5.85 -15.57
C PRO A 60 4.41 -4.41 -16.02
N THR A 61 3.30 -4.26 -16.75
CA THR A 61 2.75 -2.99 -17.22
C THR A 61 2.19 -2.11 -16.09
N ASP A 62 1.93 -2.69 -14.91
CA ASP A 62 1.48 -1.95 -13.73
C ASP A 62 2.62 -1.24 -13.01
N VAL A 63 3.88 -1.57 -13.31
CA VAL A 63 5.05 -0.87 -12.78
C VAL A 63 5.13 0.51 -13.41
N ARG A 64 5.41 1.53 -12.60
CA ARG A 64 5.62 2.90 -13.08
C ARG A 64 6.70 2.95 -14.16
N PHE A 65 6.41 3.67 -15.24
CA PHE A 65 7.36 3.87 -16.33
C PHE A 65 8.61 4.61 -15.86
N GLN A 66 9.78 4.20 -16.34
CA GLN A 66 11.09 4.78 -15.97
C GLN A 66 11.46 4.70 -14.48
N SER A 67 10.84 3.80 -13.71
CA SER A 67 11.27 3.56 -12.34
C SER A 67 12.61 2.81 -12.28
N PRO A 68 13.53 3.17 -11.36
CA PRO A 68 14.73 2.37 -11.10
C PRO A 68 14.39 0.98 -10.53
N THR A 69 13.19 0.82 -9.96
CA THR A 69 12.72 -0.41 -9.32
C THR A 69 11.75 -1.14 -10.25
N LYS A 70 11.99 -2.43 -10.50
CA LYS A 70 11.16 -3.28 -11.38
C LYS A 70 9.85 -3.75 -10.76
N GLY A 71 9.48 -3.23 -9.60
CA GLY A 71 8.42 -3.76 -8.77
C GLY A 71 7.59 -2.68 -8.09
N PHE A 72 6.38 -3.02 -7.65
CA PHE A 72 5.47 -2.10 -6.97
C PHE A 72 4.96 -2.69 -5.66
N GLU A 73 4.56 -1.80 -4.76
CA GLU A 73 3.96 -2.16 -3.47
C GLU A 73 2.58 -1.51 -3.35
N LEU A 74 1.58 -2.32 -2.99
CA LEU A 74 0.25 -1.87 -2.62
C LEU A 74 -0.03 -2.30 -1.19
N GLU A 75 -0.54 -1.40 -0.36
CA GLU A 75 -0.96 -1.70 1.01
C GLU A 75 -2.38 -1.17 1.22
N ALA A 76 -3.27 -1.98 1.76
CA ALA A 76 -4.65 -1.64 2.06
C ALA A 76 -4.93 -1.87 3.55
N ALA A 77 -5.41 -0.85 4.25
CA ALA A 77 -5.83 -0.96 5.64
C ALA A 77 -7.36 -0.89 5.73
N PHE A 78 -7.94 -1.91 6.35
CA PHE A 78 -9.37 -2.03 6.60
C PHE A 78 -9.67 -1.78 8.07
N SER A 79 -10.78 -1.10 8.33
CA SER A 79 -11.27 -0.81 9.69
C SER A 79 -12.75 -1.17 9.84
N ASP A 80 -13.28 -1.08 11.06
CA ASP A 80 -14.63 -1.55 11.44
C ASP A 80 -14.88 -3.02 11.10
N LEU A 81 -13.96 -3.91 11.51
CA LEU A 81 -14.13 -5.35 11.35
C LEU A 81 -15.24 -5.87 12.26
N SER A 82 -16.16 -6.68 11.71
CA SER A 82 -17.13 -7.41 12.54
C SER A 82 -16.48 -8.59 13.25
N VAL A 83 -17.05 -9.07 14.36
CA VAL A 83 -16.48 -10.19 15.15
C VAL A 83 -16.17 -11.42 14.29
N GLY A 84 -17.04 -11.78 13.35
CA GLY A 84 -16.79 -12.88 12.41
C GLY A 84 -15.62 -12.62 11.45
N GLN A 85 -15.43 -11.36 11.04
CA GLN A 85 -14.30 -10.95 10.19
C GLN A 85 -12.99 -10.90 10.96
N GLN A 86 -13.02 -10.50 12.24
CA GLN A 86 -11.85 -10.52 13.12
C GLN A 86 -11.24 -11.92 13.22
N GLY A 87 -12.08 -12.94 13.42
CA GLY A 87 -11.63 -14.33 13.44
C GLY A 87 -11.04 -14.79 12.10
N ARG A 88 -11.65 -14.40 10.98
CA ARG A 88 -11.18 -14.76 9.63
C ARG A 88 -9.86 -14.05 9.26
N LEU A 89 -9.66 -12.82 9.74
CA LEU A 89 -8.55 -11.95 9.35
C LEU A 89 -7.49 -11.80 10.44
N ILE A 90 -7.47 -12.71 11.42
CA ILE A 90 -6.55 -12.67 12.56
C ILE A 90 -5.08 -12.57 12.12
N SER A 91 -4.68 -13.26 11.05
CA SER A 91 -3.31 -13.22 10.53
C SER A 91 -2.92 -11.90 9.85
N ALA A 92 -3.92 -11.14 9.38
CA ALA A 92 -3.75 -9.86 8.71
C ALA A 92 -3.95 -8.67 9.66
N THR A 93 -4.33 -8.93 10.91
CA THR A 93 -4.58 -7.88 11.89
C THR A 93 -3.27 -7.38 12.49
N THR A 94 -3.10 -6.07 12.64
CA THR A 94 -1.92 -5.47 13.27
C THR A 94 -2.07 -5.19 14.76
N ASP A 95 -3.31 -5.12 15.25
CA ASP A 95 -3.62 -4.63 16.58
C ASP A 95 -4.12 -5.75 17.49
N SER A 96 -3.79 -5.68 18.78
CA SER A 96 -4.31 -6.62 19.80
C SER A 96 -5.83 -6.54 19.97
N SER A 97 -6.45 -5.43 19.57
CA SER A 97 -7.90 -5.21 19.58
C SER A 97 -8.64 -5.86 18.40
N LEU A 98 -7.92 -6.44 17.44
CA LEU A 98 -8.49 -7.01 16.22
C LEU A 98 -9.35 -6.02 15.40
N SER A 99 -9.13 -4.70 15.54
CA SER A 99 -9.98 -3.67 14.93
C SER A 99 -9.56 -3.26 13.52
N GLU A 100 -8.28 -3.43 13.17
CA GLU A 100 -7.74 -3.08 11.86
C GLU A 100 -7.02 -4.26 11.20
N ALA A 101 -7.27 -4.49 9.91
CA ALA A 101 -6.60 -5.53 9.11
C ALA A 101 -5.86 -4.90 7.93
N ARG A 102 -4.64 -5.35 7.67
CA ARG A 102 -3.80 -4.86 6.58
C ARG A 102 -3.48 -5.94 5.58
N PHE A 103 -3.62 -5.61 4.31
CA PHE A 103 -3.26 -6.48 3.19
C PHE A 103 -2.24 -5.79 2.32
N GLY A 104 -1.19 -6.52 1.96
CA GLY A 104 -0.14 -6.04 1.09
C GLY A 104 0.03 -6.93 -0.13
N ILE A 105 0.35 -6.31 -1.26
CA ILE A 105 0.89 -7.00 -2.43
C ILE A 105 2.24 -6.38 -2.74
N ARG A 106 3.27 -7.23 -2.87
CA ARG A 106 4.55 -6.85 -3.44
C ARG A 106 4.78 -7.61 -4.72
N TYR A 107 5.07 -6.86 -5.78
CA TYR A 107 5.39 -7.39 -7.08
C TYR A 107 6.84 -7.02 -7.40
N ASN A 108 7.69 -8.01 -7.75
CA ASN A 108 9.12 -7.81 -8.00
C ASN A 108 9.51 -7.82 -9.48
N GLY A 109 8.56 -8.02 -10.40
CA GLY A 109 8.79 -7.89 -11.85
C GLY A 109 9.59 -9.01 -12.51
N ALA A 110 9.89 -10.13 -11.83
CA ALA A 110 10.52 -11.27 -12.49
C ALA A 110 9.48 -12.06 -13.31
N PHE A 111 9.87 -12.50 -14.51
CA PHE A 111 9.03 -13.39 -15.33
C PHE A 111 8.78 -14.70 -14.57
N GLY A 112 7.50 -15.01 -14.31
CA GLY A 112 7.10 -16.19 -13.53
C GLY A 112 7.04 -15.97 -12.01
N ASP A 113 7.39 -14.77 -11.52
CA ASP A 113 7.21 -14.44 -10.11
C ASP A 113 5.71 -14.33 -9.82
N ARG A 114 5.20 -15.25 -9.00
CA ARG A 114 3.85 -15.10 -8.49
C ARG A 114 3.87 -13.87 -7.58
N PRO A 115 2.96 -12.89 -7.77
CA PRO A 115 2.87 -11.80 -6.81
C PRO A 115 2.72 -12.43 -5.44
N SER A 116 3.69 -12.18 -4.57
CA SER A 116 3.57 -12.58 -3.18
C SER A 116 2.48 -11.69 -2.62
N CYS A 117 1.25 -12.21 -2.64
CA CYS A 117 0.17 -11.68 -1.83
C CYS A 117 0.62 -11.97 -0.41
N GLY A 118 1.39 -11.06 0.16
CA GLY A 118 1.80 -11.09 1.55
C GLY A 118 0.54 -11.03 2.38
N ARG A 119 -0.01 -12.19 2.70
CA ARG A 119 -1.03 -12.38 3.74
C ARG A 119 -0.37 -12.31 5.12
N GLU A 120 0.77 -11.62 5.21
CA GLU A 120 1.51 -11.32 6.41
C GLU A 120 1.10 -9.92 6.86
N SER A 121 0.52 -9.85 8.05
CA SER A 121 0.47 -8.62 8.83
C SER A 121 1.87 -8.01 8.90
N LEU A 122 2.03 -6.82 8.31
CA LEU A 122 3.26 -6.04 8.35
C LEU A 122 3.61 -5.53 9.77
N ALA A 123 2.79 -5.83 10.78
CA ALA A 123 3.23 -5.76 12.18
C ALA A 123 4.55 -6.52 12.39
N THR A 124 4.75 -7.62 11.66
CA THR A 124 5.98 -8.43 11.68
C THR A 124 7.15 -7.81 10.89
N CYS A 125 6.90 -6.83 10.01
CA CYS A 125 7.95 -6.18 9.22
C CYS A 125 8.38 -4.81 9.77
N ARG A 126 7.58 -4.16 10.64
CA ARG A 126 8.09 -3.02 11.43
C ARG A 126 9.15 -3.44 12.45
N ASN A 127 9.13 -4.70 12.90
CA ASN A 127 10.08 -5.27 13.85
C ASN A 127 11.17 -6.16 13.25
N ARG A 128 11.22 -6.37 11.92
CA ARG A 128 12.40 -6.99 11.25
C ARG A 128 13.44 -5.93 10.90
N GLY A 129 13.79 -5.15 11.92
CA GLY A 129 14.89 -4.20 11.95
C GLY A 129 15.75 -4.44 13.20
N ALA A 130 16.15 -5.68 13.46
CA ALA A 130 17.24 -6.03 14.38
C ALA A 130 17.62 -7.50 14.18
N MET A 131 18.92 -7.80 14.28
CA MET A 131 19.59 -9.12 14.19
C MET A 131 19.87 -9.58 12.75
N THR A 132 21.09 -9.69 12.26
CA THR A 132 22.44 -9.53 12.82
C THR A 132 23.37 -9.30 11.62
N TRP A 133 24.22 -8.28 11.64
CA TRP A 133 25.53 -8.35 11.00
C TRP A 133 26.52 -7.66 11.93
N SER A 134 27.38 -8.49 12.51
CA SER A 134 28.57 -8.09 13.23
C SER A 134 29.54 -7.35 12.31
N GLY A 135 30.11 -6.25 12.79
CA GLY A 135 31.30 -5.68 12.17
C GLY A 135 31.31 -4.15 12.10
N THR A 136 31.66 -3.55 13.23
CA THR A 136 32.54 -2.37 13.35
C THR A 136 32.14 -1.02 12.71
N SER A 137 32.01 -0.04 13.61
CA SER A 137 32.40 1.38 13.48
C SER A 137 31.41 2.44 12.92
N ILE A 138 30.89 3.19 13.90
CA ILE A 138 30.98 4.67 14.04
C ILE A 138 29.90 5.58 13.38
N CYS A 139 29.22 6.29 14.29
CA CYS A 139 28.69 7.66 14.25
C CYS A 139 27.39 8.02 13.48
N SER A 140 26.34 8.20 14.28
CA SER A 140 25.53 9.42 14.42
C SER A 140 24.88 10.05 13.17
N LEU A 141 23.55 9.96 13.08
CA LEU A 141 22.67 11.14 13.23
C LEU A 141 21.19 10.70 13.40
N PHE A 142 20.62 11.04 14.55
CA PHE A 142 19.19 10.98 14.82
C PHE A 142 18.51 12.23 14.26
N ALA A 143 17.25 12.08 13.86
CA ALA A 143 16.22 13.12 13.79
C ALA A 143 16.41 14.27 12.78
N THR A 144 15.72 14.20 11.63
CA THR A 144 14.80 15.25 11.13
C THR A 144 14.29 14.90 9.74
N ARG A 145 12.98 14.65 9.58
CA ARG A 145 12.15 15.02 8.40
C ARG A 145 10.72 14.50 8.54
N SER A 146 9.99 15.05 9.51
CA SER A 146 8.54 14.88 9.68
C SER A 146 7.78 16.21 9.51
N ALA A 147 8.36 17.20 8.82
CA ALA A 147 7.80 18.56 8.74
C ALA A 147 7.47 19.08 7.31
N HIS A 148 7.62 18.28 6.25
CA HIS A 148 7.44 18.79 4.87
C HIS A 148 6.04 18.59 4.25
N TRP A 149 5.15 17.84 4.91
CA TRP A 149 3.88 17.44 4.30
C TRP A 149 2.66 18.32 4.62
N ARG A 150 2.78 19.34 5.49
CA ARG A 150 1.67 20.29 5.73
C ARG A 150 1.57 21.46 4.74
N ARG A 151 2.42 21.51 3.69
CA ARG A 151 2.48 22.67 2.78
C ARG A 151 1.98 22.43 1.34
N ALA A 152 1.74 21.18 0.94
CA ALA A 152 1.41 20.86 -0.46
C ALA A 152 -0.08 21.08 -0.84
N ILE A 153 -0.99 21.28 0.12
CA ILE A 153 -2.43 21.49 -0.14
C ILE A 153 -2.76 22.97 -0.48
N ARG A 154 -1.80 23.90 -0.44
CA ARG A 154 -2.05 25.34 -0.72
C ARG A 154 -1.44 25.93 -1.99
N ARG A 155 -0.72 25.17 -2.81
CA ARG A 155 -0.21 25.69 -4.10
C ARG A 155 -0.36 24.64 -5.19
N GLY A 156 -1.38 24.82 -6.03
CA GLY A 156 -1.62 24.02 -7.21
C GLY A 156 -0.51 24.21 -8.23
N SER A 157 0.46 23.29 -8.22
CA SER A 157 1.44 23.14 -9.30
C SER A 157 1.94 21.69 -9.31
N TRP A 158 1.46 20.90 -10.26
CA TRP A 158 2.06 19.61 -10.61
C TRP A 158 2.97 19.85 -11.84
N PRO A 159 4.23 19.40 -11.84
CA PRO A 159 5.06 19.48 -13.03
C PRO A 159 4.65 18.38 -14.04
N CYS A 160 4.69 18.76 -15.32
CA CYS A 160 4.42 17.95 -16.51
C CYS A 160 5.35 16.75 -16.66
#